data_AF-A0A543IDB0-F1
#
_entry.id   AF-A0A543IDB0-F1
#
_cell.length_a   1.000
_cell.length_b   1.000
_cell.length_c   1.000
_cell.angle_alpha   90.00
_cell.angle_beta   90.00
_cell.angle_gamma   90.00
#
_symmetry.space_group_name_H-M   'P 1'
#
loop_
_entity.id
_entity.type
_entity.pdbx_description
1 polymer ?
#
loop_
_entity_poly.entity_id
_entity_poly.type
_entity_poly.pdbx_seq_one_letter_code
_entity_poly.pdbx_strand_id
1 'polypeptide(L)' 'MQRSRVRSFLEEFPWIHLGIGIFGNLTFVVGSVLFLYANLEPTGVWLFIIGSSGMLVGSFGELLVRIERRVRGRAAQ' A
#
# COMPACT_ATOMS: atom_id res chain seq x y z
N MET A 1 26.84 20.19 -4.20
CA MET A 1 26.63 19.09 -3.23
C MET A 1 25.25 19.20 -2.55
N GLN A 2 24.15 18.89 -3.25
CA GLN A 2 22.79 18.88 -2.67
C GLN A 2 21.87 17.81 -3.32
N ARG A 3 22.42 16.67 -3.78
CA ARG A 3 21.67 15.62 -4.49
C ARG A 3 21.19 14.45 -3.62
N SER A 4 21.47 14.42 -2.32
CA SER A 4 21.35 13.20 -1.51
C SER A 4 20.01 12.96 -0.82
N ARG A 5 19.09 13.94 -0.72
CA ARG A 5 17.86 13.76 0.09
C ARG A 5 16.73 13.04 -0.65
N VAL A 6 16.61 13.20 -1.97
CA VAL A 6 15.53 12.59 -2.77
C VAL A 6 15.77 11.10 -3.03
N ARG A 7 17.04 10.69 -3.13
CA ARG A 7 17.40 9.29 -3.44
C ARG A 7 17.10 8.33 -2.28
N SER A 8 17.30 8.78 -1.04
CA SER A 8 16.99 7.99 0.16
C SER A 8 15.48 7.79 0.34
N PHE A 9 14.67 8.82 0.06
CA PHE A 9 13.21 8.74 0.21
C PHE A 9 12.58 7.74 -0.76
N LEU A 10 13.15 7.57 -1.95
CA LEU A 10 12.66 6.66 -2.99
C LEU A 10 13.17 5.22 -2.85
N GLU A 11 14.24 4.99 -2.09
CA GLU A 11 14.75 3.63 -1.79
C GLU A 11 14.11 3.05 -0.51
N GLU A 12 13.63 3.87 0.42
CA GLU A 12 12.84 3.44 1.59
C GLU A 12 11.33 3.30 1.28
N PHE A 13 10.79 4.09 0.35
CA PHE A 13 9.39 4.00 -0.08
C PHE A 13 8.90 2.61 -0.54
N PRO A 14 9.69 1.80 -1.29
CA PRO A 14 9.36 0.45 -1.75
C PRO A 14 8.82 -0.45 -0.65
N TRP A 15 9.54 -0.50 0.45
CA TRP A 15 9.24 -1.40 1.56
C TRP A 15 8.00 -0.96 2.34
N ILE A 16 7.76 0.36 2.44
CA ILE A 16 6.62 0.91 3.16
C ILE A 16 5.32 0.57 2.42
N HIS A 17 5.20 0.86 1.12
CA HIS A 17 3.97 0.54 0.39
C HIS A 17 3.78 -0.96 0.21
N LEU A 18 4.85 -1.74 0.05
CA LEU A 18 4.79 -3.21 0.03
C LEU A 18 4.31 -3.75 1.37
N GLY A 19 4.84 -3.26 2.48
CA GLY A 19 4.43 -3.66 3.83
C GLY A 19 2.96 -3.32 4.11
N ILE A 20 2.53 -2.10 3.76
CA ILE A 20 1.13 -1.65 3.86
C ILE A 20 0.24 -2.53 2.98
N GLY A 21 0.69 -2.86 1.76
CA GLY A 21 -0.04 -3.74 0.85
C GLY A 21 -0.20 -5.15 1.41
N ILE A 22 0.87 -5.78 1.90
CA ILE A 22 0.83 -7.12 2.50
C ILE A 22 -0.07 -7.13 3.73
N PHE A 23 0.12 -6.15 4.64
CA PHE A 23 -0.71 -6.02 5.84
C PHE A 23 -2.19 -5.82 5.49
N GLY A 24 -2.48 -4.95 4.52
CA GLY A 24 -3.84 -4.68 4.06
C GLY A 24 -4.51 -5.92 3.47
N ASN A 25 -3.81 -6.65 2.60
CA ASN A 25 -4.29 -7.88 2.00
C ASN A 25 -4.54 -8.99 3.05
N LEU A 26 -3.61 -9.17 3.99
CA LEU A 26 -3.77 -10.16 5.07
C LEU A 26 -5.01 -9.85 5.92
N THR A 27 -5.13 -8.60 6.35
CA THR A 27 -6.26 -8.12 7.17
C THR A 27 -7.58 -8.27 6.42
N PHE A 28 -7.59 -8.00 5.11
CA PHE A 28 -8.75 -8.21 4.25
C PHE A 28 -9.18 -9.68 4.20
N VAL A 29 -8.25 -10.61 3.93
CA VAL A 29 -8.55 -12.04 3.88
C VAL A 29 -9.09 -12.54 5.22
N VAL A 30 -8.44 -12.16 6.33
CA VAL A 30 -8.90 -12.53 7.68
C VAL A 30 -10.31 -11.97 7.94
N GLY A 31 -10.55 -10.69 7.62
CA GLY A 31 -11.86 -10.06 7.75
C GLY A 31 -12.94 -10.76 6.93
N SER A 32 -12.63 -11.16 5.69
CA SER A 32 -13.53 -11.92 4.83
C SER A 32 -13.90 -13.28 5.40
N VAL A 33 -12.96 -13.97 6.06
CA VAL A 33 -13.26 -15.24 6.75
C VAL A 33 -14.15 -15.01 7.96
N LEU A 34 -13.95 -13.91 8.71
CA LEU A 34 -14.78 -13.58 9.87
C LEU A 34 -16.24 -13.30 9.50
N PHE A 35 -16.53 -12.84 8.29
CA PHE A 35 -17.90 -12.69 7.79
C PHE A 35 -18.71 -13.99 7.75
N LEU A 36 -18.06 -15.15 7.80
CA LEU A 36 -18.75 -16.45 7.86
C LEU A 36 -19.36 -16.75 9.23
N TYR A 37 -19.02 -15.97 10.26
CA TYR A 37 -19.46 -16.18 11.64
C TYR A 37 -20.24 -14.97 12.13
N ALA A 38 -21.54 -15.11 12.37
CA ALA A 38 -22.44 -14.00 12.75
C ALA A 38 -21.99 -13.24 14.01
N ASN A 39 -21.36 -13.93 14.96
CA ASN A 39 -20.82 -13.32 16.18
C ASN A 39 -19.50 -12.55 15.98
N LEU A 40 -18.81 -12.78 14.86
CA LEU A 40 -17.54 -12.12 14.52
C LEU A 40 -17.69 -11.15 13.34
N GLU A 41 -18.88 -11.04 12.74
CA GLU A 41 -19.16 -10.15 11.61
C GLU A 41 -18.72 -8.70 11.89
N PRO A 42 -19.01 -8.08 13.07
CA PRO A 42 -18.54 -6.72 13.34
C PRO A 42 -17.02 -6.59 13.31
N THR A 43 -16.30 -7.60 13.84
CA THR A 43 -14.84 -7.65 13.77
C THR A 43 -14.36 -7.82 12.32
N GLY A 44 -15.03 -8.67 11.55
CA GLY A 44 -14.79 -8.83 10.12
C GLY A 44 -14.95 -7.53 9.34
N VAL A 45 -15.99 -6.72 9.64
CA VAL A 45 -16.22 -5.41 9.01
C VAL A 45 -15.04 -4.47 9.29
N TRP A 46 -14.60 -4.38 10.54
CA TRP A 46 -13.48 -3.50 10.88
C TRP A 46 -12.16 -3.94 10.24
N LEU A 47 -11.87 -5.25 10.22
CA LEU A 47 -10.72 -5.79 9.50
C LEU A 47 -10.80 -5.53 7.99
N PHE A 48 -11.99 -5.65 7.40
CA PHE A 48 -12.21 -5.32 5.99
C PHE A 48 -11.95 -3.84 5.71
N ILE A 49 -12.46 -2.93 6.53
CA ILE A 49 -12.24 -1.48 6.38
C ILE A 49 -10.74 -1.14 6.48
N ILE A 50 -10.05 -1.65 7.50
CA ILE A 50 -8.61 -1.41 7.70
C ILE A 50 -7.81 -2.03 6.56
N GLY A 51 -8.11 -3.28 6.19
CA GLY A 51 -7.42 -4.01 5.13
C GLY A 51 -7.55 -3.34 3.77
N SER A 52 -8.78 -3.00 3.38
CA SER A 52 -9.06 -2.30 2.11
C SER A 52 -8.47 -0.90 2.06
N SER A 53 -8.50 -0.15 3.17
CA SER A 53 -7.86 1.17 3.26
C SER A 53 -6.34 1.07 3.09
N GLY A 54 -5.70 0.08 3.72
CA GLY A 54 -4.27 -0.20 3.54
C GLY A 54 -3.93 -0.51 2.09
N MET A 55 -4.69 -1.41 1.44
CA MET A 55 -4.50 -1.73 0.02
C MET A 55 -4.66 -0.50 -0.89
N LEU A 56 -5.61 0.38 -0.60
CA LEU A 56 -5.83 1.62 -1.35
C LEU A 56 -4.61 2.53 -1.25
N VAL A 57 -4.10 2.77 -0.03
CA VAL A 57 -2.89 3.57 0.20
C VAL A 57 -1.68 2.97 -0.51
N GLY A 58 -1.49 1.65 -0.43
CA GLY A 58 -0.42 0.94 -1.15
C GLY A 58 -0.50 1.13 -2.67
N SER A 59 -1.71 1.02 -3.23
CA SER A 59 -1.96 1.19 -4.67
C SER A 59 -1.69 2.62 -5.14
N PHE A 60 -2.06 3.62 -4.34
CA PHE A 60 -1.72 5.03 -4.61
C PHE A 60 -0.21 5.27 -4.59
N GLY A 61 0.50 4.70 -3.60
CA GLY A 61 1.96 4.78 -3.54
C GLY A 61 2.62 4.19 -4.78
N GLU A 62 2.17 3.00 -5.22
CA GLU A 62 2.70 2.38 -6.42
C GLU A 62 2.40 3.21 -7.69
N LEU A 63 1.20 3.77 -7.80
CA LEU A 63 0.83 4.64 -8.92
C LEU A 63 1.75 5.87 -9.01
N LEU A 64 2.00 6.56 -7.89
CA LEU A 64 2.89 7.71 -7.84
C LEU A 64 4.32 7.35 -8.28
N VAL A 65 4.85 6.24 -7.77
CA VAL A 65 6.19 5.76 -8.15
C VAL A 65 6.27 5.38 -9.63
N ARG A 66 5.22 4.77 -10.19
CA ARG A 66 5.13 4.47 -11.63
C ARG A 66 5.11 5.76 -12.47
N ILE A 67 4.36 6.78 -12.05
CA ILE A 67 4.32 8.08 -12.72
C ILE A 67 5.68 8.76 -12.68
N GLU A 68 6.34 8.83 -11.51
CA GLU A 68 7.66 9.45 -11.38
C GLU A 68 8.70 8.76 -12.27
N ARG A 69 8.74 7.42 -12.27
CA ARG A 69 9.64 6.66 -13.14
C ARG A 69 9.39 6.95 -14.62
N ARG A 70 8.13 7.06 -15.05
CA ARG A 70 7.77 7.42 -16.42
C ARG A 70 8.18 8.86 -16.78
N VAL A 71 7.99 9.82 -15.88
CA VAL A 71 8.40 11.21 -16.10
C VAL A 71 9.92 11.31 -16.22
N ARG A 72 10.68 10.68 -15.32
CA ARG A 72 12.15 10.65 -15.39
C ARG A 72 12.68 9.96 -16.65
N GLY A 73 12.06 8.87 -17.07
CA GLY A 73 12.44 8.15 -18.30
C GLY A 73 12.22 8.94 -19.58
N ARG A 74 11.29 9.92 -19.59
CA ARG A 74 11.08 10.86 -20.70
C ARG A 74 12.05 12.04 -20.70
N ALA A 75 12.52 12.47 -19.52
CA ALA A 75 13.47 13.59 -19.40
C ALA A 75 14.93 13.21 -19.71
N ALA A 76 15.21 11.91 -19.86
CA ALA A 76 16.54 11.38 -20.19
C ALA A 76 16.68 10.97 -21.67
N GLN A 77 15.64 11.19 -22.48
CA GLN A 77 15.63 11.01 -23.95
C GLN A 77 15.63 12.39 -24.60
#